data_AF-A0A6S7BF08-F1
#
_entry.id   AF-A0A6S7BF08-F1
#
_cell.length_a   1.000
_cell.length_b   1.000
_cell.length_c   1.000
_cell.angle_alpha   90.00
_cell.angle_beta   90.00
_cell.angle_gamma   90.00
#
_symmetry.space_group_name_H-M   'P 1'
#
loop_
_entity.id
_entity.type
_entity.pdbx_description
1 polymer ?
#
loop_
_entity_poly.entity_id
_entity_poly.type
_entity_poly.pdbx_seq_one_letter_code
_entity_poly.pdbx_strand_id
1 'polypeptide(L)'
;MQIERVGRYKLSFDKDQFTVECPLGTDKFSGLATSALPKLYVVSALDRPIYVGITKQSIRNRLRLGWSATGKNGYHGYAWRSEMSTAVLDIWCHRDPPEQRPCLDIETIEAEVVYLIRKAGQWPLFQTEIHFHESSEEHRTWASQIVEKYSLKPDAVSLSDV
;
A
#
# COMPACT_ATOMS: atom_id res chain seq x y z
N MET A 1 -3.18 -3.92 -19.64
CA MET A 1 -3.10 -3.00 -18.48
C MET A 1 -1.65 -2.56 -18.25
N GLN A 2 -1.37 -1.26 -18.25
CA GLN A 2 -0.04 -0.71 -17.99
C GLN A 2 0.08 -0.25 -16.53
N ILE A 3 0.77 -1.05 -15.72
CA ILE A 3 1.15 -0.68 -14.34
C ILE A 3 2.62 -0.28 -14.31
N GLU A 4 2.92 0.84 -13.66
CA GLU A 4 4.29 1.35 -13.52
C GLU A 4 4.66 1.44 -12.03
N ARG A 5 5.84 0.92 -11.67
CA ARG A 5 6.42 1.16 -10.34
C ARG A 5 6.83 2.63 -10.23
N VAL A 6 6.24 3.34 -9.27
CA VAL A 6 6.51 4.76 -9.06
C VAL A 6 7.74 4.98 -8.19
N GLY A 7 7.87 4.23 -7.10
CA GLY A 7 9.00 4.39 -6.19
C GLY A 7 8.83 3.65 -4.87
N ARG A 8 9.92 3.66 -4.09
CA ARG A 8 10.00 3.14 -2.72
C ARG A 8 10.39 4.28 -1.80
N TYR A 9 9.55 4.60 -0.83
CA TYR A 9 9.75 5.73 0.08
C TYR A 9 9.96 5.19 1.49
N LYS A 10 10.89 5.76 2.25
CA LYS A 10 10.91 5.53 3.70
C LYS A 10 9.94 6.51 4.34
N LEU A 11 9.14 6.02 5.27
CA LEU A 11 8.26 6.81 6.11
C LEU A 11 8.87 6.89 7.51
N SER A 12 8.88 8.09 8.08
CA SER A 12 9.08 8.32 9.51
C SER A 12 7.90 9.11 10.04
N PHE A 13 7.34 8.72 11.17
CA PHE A 13 6.08 9.29 11.63
C PHE A 13 5.86 9.15 13.13
N ASP A 14 4.94 9.97 13.60
CA ASP A 14 4.29 9.86 14.90
C ASP A 14 2.76 9.85 14.69
N LYS A 15 2.00 9.94 15.78
CA LYS A 15 0.53 9.96 15.76
C LYS A 15 -0.06 11.13 14.97
N ASP A 16 0.65 12.25 14.87
CA ASP A 16 0.17 13.54 14.38
C ASP A 16 0.65 13.84 12.95
N GLN A 17 1.84 13.37 12.58
CA GLN A 17 2.48 13.70 11.31
C GLN A 17 3.35 12.58 10.75
N PHE A 18 3.73 12.73 9.49
CA PHE A 18 4.69 11.88 8.81
C PHE A 18 5.62 12.70 7.92
N THR A 19 6.84 12.20 7.74
CA THR A 19 7.80 12.63 6.74
C THR A 19 8.10 11.47 5.80
N VAL A 20 8.62 11.80 4.62
CA VAL A 20 9.00 10.81 3.62
C VAL A 20 10.41 11.07 3.15
N GLU A 21 11.16 10.02 2.88
CA GLU A 21 12.44 10.08 2.18
C GLU A 21 12.27 9.38 0.83
N CYS A 22 12.38 10.15 -0.25
CA CYS A 22 12.37 9.67 -1.62
C CYS A 22 13.73 9.06 -1.98
N PRO A 23 13.82 8.08 -2.91
CA PRO A 23 15.10 7.56 -3.39
C PRO A 23 16.06 8.63 -3.94
N LEU A 24 15.53 9.77 -4.38
CA LEU A 24 16.29 10.92 -4.88
C LEU A 24 16.78 11.87 -3.75
N GLY A 25 16.61 11.49 -2.49
CA GLY A 25 17.02 12.29 -1.33
C GLY A 25 16.11 13.49 -1.02
N THR A 26 14.93 13.57 -1.63
CA THR A 26 13.95 14.63 -1.37
C THR A 26 12.88 14.19 -0.37
N ASP A 27 12.20 15.15 0.24
CA ASP A 27 11.18 14.94 1.27
C ASP A 27 9.73 14.95 0.71
N LYS A 28 9.58 14.75 -0.60
CA LYS A 28 8.30 14.97 -1.31
C LYS A 28 8.00 13.86 -2.31
N PHE A 29 6.71 13.57 -2.43
CA PHE A 29 6.16 12.82 -3.56
C PHE A 29 6.14 13.68 -4.82
N SER A 30 6.32 13.07 -5.98
CA SER A 30 6.28 13.74 -7.29
C SER A 30 5.79 12.79 -8.38
N GLY A 31 5.58 13.32 -9.58
CA GLY A 31 5.23 12.53 -10.77
C GLY A 31 3.92 11.74 -10.60
N LEU A 32 3.96 10.45 -10.91
CA LEU A 32 2.80 9.58 -10.83
C LEU A 32 2.23 9.47 -9.42
N ALA A 33 3.06 9.56 -8.37
CA ALA A 33 2.59 9.54 -6.97
C ALA A 33 1.66 10.72 -6.64
N THR A 34 1.76 11.83 -7.38
CA THR A 34 0.92 13.02 -7.20
C THR A 34 -0.23 13.11 -8.21
N SER A 35 -0.33 12.18 -9.16
CA SER A 35 -1.36 12.18 -10.21
C SER A 35 -2.74 11.72 -9.71
N ALA A 36 -3.78 11.96 -10.51
CA ALA A 36 -5.15 11.50 -10.27
C ALA A 36 -5.44 10.06 -10.76
N LEU A 37 -4.43 9.38 -11.32
CA LEU A 37 -4.54 8.01 -11.81
C LEU A 37 -4.70 7.01 -10.65
N PRO A 38 -5.31 5.84 -10.84
CA PRO A 38 -5.39 4.80 -9.82
C PRO A 38 -3.99 4.32 -9.40
N LYS A 39 -3.78 4.18 -8.10
CA LYS A 39 -2.51 3.77 -7.49
C LYS A 39 -2.74 2.68 -6.47
N LEU A 40 -1.86 1.70 -6.45
CA LEU A 40 -1.71 0.72 -5.38
C LEU A 40 -0.47 1.09 -4.57
N TYR A 41 -0.57 1.00 -3.25
CA TYR A 41 0.56 1.17 -2.36
C TYR A 41 0.61 0.06 -1.33
N VAL A 42 1.82 -0.41 -1.05
CA VAL A 42 2.09 -1.40 -0.01
C VAL A 42 2.93 -0.73 1.06
N VAL A 43 2.46 -0.80 2.30
CA VAL A 43 3.23 -0.43 3.49
C VAL A 43 3.85 -1.70 4.05
N SER A 44 5.15 -1.65 4.33
CA SER A 44 5.90 -2.77 4.90
C SER A 44 6.82 -2.34 6.03
N ALA A 45 7.02 -3.23 6.99
CA ALA A 45 8.04 -3.12 8.04
C ALA A 45 8.92 -4.37 7.99
N LEU A 46 10.25 -4.19 8.05
CA LEU A 46 11.22 -5.30 7.91
C LEU A 46 10.96 -6.17 6.65
N ASP A 47 10.66 -5.52 5.52
CA ASP A 47 10.28 -6.16 4.25
C ASP A 47 9.06 -7.10 4.30
N ARG A 48 8.25 -7.01 5.36
CA ARG A 48 6.97 -7.71 5.51
C ARG A 48 5.81 -6.76 5.23
N PRO A 49 4.86 -7.09 4.34
CA PRO A 49 3.70 -6.27 4.09
C PRO A 49 2.80 -6.22 5.34
N ILE A 50 2.46 -5.01 5.78
CA ILE A 50 1.60 -4.77 6.94
C ILE A 50 0.26 -4.15 6.55
N TYR A 51 0.19 -3.53 5.37
CA TYR A 51 -1.01 -2.91 4.83
C TYR A 51 -0.89 -2.76 3.31
N VAL A 52 -1.97 -3.07 2.59
CA VAL A 52 -2.12 -2.82 1.16
C VAL A 52 -3.30 -1.88 0.99
N GLY A 53 -3.14 -0.85 0.18
CA GLY A 53 -4.20 0.09 -0.08
C GLY A 53 -4.17 0.62 -1.50
N ILE A 54 -5.29 1.21 -1.90
CA ILE A 54 -5.42 1.89 -3.19
C ILE A 54 -5.86 3.34 -3.03
N THR A 55 -5.62 4.16 -4.05
CA THR A 55 -6.12 5.54 -4.11
C THR A 55 -6.06 6.14 -5.51
N LYS A 56 -6.98 7.06 -5.82
CA LYS A 56 -6.83 8.02 -6.93
C LYS A 56 -6.27 9.37 -6.50
N GLN A 57 -6.28 9.67 -5.21
CA GLN A 57 -5.71 10.91 -4.68
C GLN A 57 -4.19 10.90 -4.82
N SER A 58 -3.54 12.07 -4.70
CA SER A 58 -2.10 12.10 -4.46
C SER A 58 -1.79 11.30 -3.20
N ILE A 59 -0.66 10.60 -3.19
CA ILE A 59 -0.27 9.73 -2.06
C ILE A 59 -0.16 10.54 -0.77
N ARG A 60 0.37 11.77 -0.86
CA ARG A 60 0.41 12.70 0.28
C ARG A 60 -0.97 12.96 0.87
N ASN A 61 -1.96 13.25 0.02
CA ASN A 61 -3.31 13.55 0.48
C ASN A 61 -3.98 12.30 1.07
N ARG A 62 -3.78 11.13 0.45
CA ARG A 62 -4.29 9.87 0.97
C ARG A 62 -3.72 9.55 2.36
N LEU A 63 -2.40 9.69 2.53
CA LEU A 63 -1.76 9.50 3.83
C LEU A 63 -2.29 10.53 4.83
N ARG A 64 -2.30 11.83 4.50
CA ARG A 64 -2.85 12.88 5.39
C ARG A 64 -4.28 12.60 5.82
N LEU A 65 -5.14 12.10 4.94
CA LEU A 65 -6.51 11.73 5.29
C LEU A 65 -6.54 10.62 6.35
N GLY A 66 -5.68 9.60 6.22
CA GLY A 66 -5.56 8.55 7.23
C GLY A 66 -4.96 9.03 8.56
N TRP A 67 -4.05 10.02 8.54
CA TRP A 67 -3.53 10.65 9.77
C TRP A 67 -4.54 11.59 10.44
N SER A 68 -5.32 12.33 9.67
CA SER A 68 -6.34 13.24 10.21
C SER A 68 -7.67 12.53 10.52
N ALA A 69 -7.72 11.21 10.40
CA ALA A 69 -8.92 10.43 10.68
C ALA A 69 -9.27 10.48 12.16
N THR A 70 -10.52 10.85 12.47
CA THR A 70 -11.03 10.99 13.84
C THR A 70 -11.98 9.86 14.23
N GLY A 71 -12.19 8.85 13.37
CA GLY A 71 -13.24 7.84 13.56
C GLY A 71 -14.61 8.29 13.08
N LYS A 72 -14.75 9.52 12.57
CA LYS A 72 -16.02 10.00 12.00
C LYS A 72 -16.45 9.08 10.85
N ASN A 73 -17.70 8.63 10.88
CA ASN A 73 -18.29 7.68 9.95
C ASN A 73 -17.60 6.29 9.94
N GLY A 74 -16.92 5.91 11.03
CA GLY A 74 -16.24 4.62 11.15
C GLY A 74 -14.86 4.54 10.50
N TYR A 75 -14.38 5.62 9.87
CA TYR A 75 -13.02 5.67 9.33
C TYR A 75 -12.03 6.17 10.38
N HIS A 76 -11.28 5.23 10.98
CA HIS A 76 -10.27 5.51 12.01
C HIS A 76 -8.86 5.77 11.45
N GLY A 77 -8.70 5.68 10.13
CA GLY A 77 -7.41 5.84 9.46
C GLY A 77 -6.55 4.59 9.58
N TYR A 78 -5.24 4.81 9.63
CA TYR A 78 -4.27 3.72 9.63
C TYR A 78 -3.95 3.27 11.05
N ALA A 79 -4.33 2.04 11.42
CA ALA A 79 -4.02 1.48 12.74
C ALA A 79 -2.49 1.36 12.97
N TRP A 80 -1.74 1.00 11.93
CA TRP A 80 -0.28 0.86 12.01
C TRP A 80 0.45 2.13 12.44
N ARG A 81 -0.11 3.33 12.26
CA ARG A 81 0.54 4.59 12.65
C ARG A 81 0.74 4.73 14.17
N SER A 82 0.01 3.94 14.96
CA SER A 82 0.06 3.95 16.42
C SER A 82 0.96 2.86 17.00
N GLU A 83 1.34 1.86 16.18
CA GLU A 83 2.10 0.68 16.61
C GLU A 83 3.58 0.74 16.21
N MET A 84 3.97 1.73 15.40
CA MET A 84 5.37 1.91 14.95
C MET A 84 5.64 3.37 14.61
N SER A 85 6.91 3.70 14.36
CA SER A 85 7.36 5.05 13.99
C SER A 85 8.04 5.13 12.62
N THR A 86 8.29 3.97 11.99
CA THR A 86 8.89 3.90 10.65
C THR A 86 8.25 2.80 9.83
N ALA A 87 8.20 3.00 8.51
CA ALA A 87 7.76 1.99 7.55
C ALA A 87 8.34 2.29 6.17
N VAL A 88 8.19 1.35 5.25
CA VAL A 88 8.48 1.53 3.83
C VAL A 88 7.17 1.57 3.07
N LEU A 89 7.08 2.46 2.08
CA LEU A 89 5.96 2.62 1.17
C LEU A 89 6.42 2.39 -0.27
N ASP A 90 6.03 1.27 -0.88
CA ASP A 90 6.18 1.07 -2.32
C ASP A 90 4.88 1.43 -3.04
N ILE A 91 4.99 2.02 -4.23
CA ILE A 91 3.86 2.58 -4.98
C ILE A 91 3.91 2.13 -6.43
N TRP A 92 2.75 1.74 -6.95
CA TRP A 92 2.50 1.43 -8.35
C TRP A 92 1.32 2.25 -8.87
N CYS A 93 1.34 2.61 -10.15
CA CYS A 93 0.34 3.45 -10.78
C CYS A 93 -0.18 2.82 -12.08
N HIS A 94 -1.49 2.82 -12.29
CA HIS A 94 -2.11 2.40 -13.53
C HIS A 94 -2.11 3.56 -14.53
N ARG A 95 -1.36 3.41 -15.63
CA ARG A 95 -1.08 4.47 -16.62
C ARG A 95 -2.22 4.69 -17.62
N ASP A 96 -2.97 3.65 -17.91
CA ASP A 96 -4.01 3.57 -18.94
C ASP A 96 -5.31 2.97 -18.38
N PRO A 97 -5.86 3.48 -17.26
CA PRO A 97 -7.05 2.90 -16.68
C PRO A 97 -8.26 3.04 -17.60
N PRO A 98 -9.21 2.08 -17.59
CA PRO A 98 -10.43 2.20 -18.35
C PRO A 98 -11.23 3.44 -17.90
N GLU A 99 -11.93 4.09 -18.83
CA GLU A 99 -12.76 5.26 -18.52
C GLU A 99 -13.88 4.91 -17.53
N GLN A 100 -14.49 3.73 -17.73
CA GLN A 100 -15.49 3.19 -16.83
C GLN A 100 -14.82 2.39 -15.71
N ARG A 101 -15.14 2.73 -14.46
CA ARG A 101 -14.59 2.10 -13.25
C ARG A 101 -13.04 2.06 -13.27
N PRO A 102 -12.36 3.23 -13.33
CA PRO A 102 -10.90 3.28 -13.47
C PRO A 102 -10.13 2.60 -12.33
N CYS A 103 -10.74 2.40 -11.15
CA CYS A 103 -10.10 1.71 -10.04
C CYS A 103 -10.16 0.18 -10.12
N LEU A 104 -11.00 -0.40 -10.98
CA LEU A 104 -11.36 -1.81 -10.94
C LEU A 104 -10.13 -2.72 -11.00
N ASP A 105 -9.21 -2.44 -11.92
CA ASP A 105 -8.02 -3.26 -12.10
C ASP A 105 -7.09 -3.18 -10.87
N ILE A 106 -6.93 -1.98 -10.29
CA ILE A 106 -6.10 -1.77 -9.10
C ILE A 106 -6.74 -2.35 -7.83
N GLU A 107 -8.07 -2.28 -7.68
CA GLU A 107 -8.83 -2.99 -6.64
C GLU A 107 -8.62 -4.50 -6.76
N THR A 108 -8.71 -5.03 -7.98
CA THR A 108 -8.53 -6.47 -8.24
C THR A 108 -7.10 -6.91 -7.95
N ILE A 109 -6.09 -6.11 -8.32
CA ILE A 109 -4.69 -6.38 -7.96
C ILE A 109 -4.48 -6.30 -6.44
N GLU A 110 -5.07 -5.33 -5.74
CA GLU A 110 -5.03 -5.26 -4.27
C GLU A 110 -5.51 -6.58 -3.64
N ALA A 111 -6.66 -7.08 -4.08
CA ALA A 111 -7.21 -8.33 -3.59
C ALA A 111 -6.29 -9.53 -3.85
N GLU A 112 -5.71 -9.64 -5.05
CA GLU A 112 -4.78 -10.71 -5.40
C GLU A 112 -3.46 -10.62 -4.61
N VAL A 113 -2.93 -9.42 -4.38
CA VAL A 113 -1.74 -9.20 -3.53
C VAL A 113 -2.01 -9.68 -2.12
N VAL A 114 -3.15 -9.29 -1.51
CA VAL A 114 -3.50 -9.72 -0.16
C VAL A 114 -3.77 -11.23 -0.12
N TYR A 115 -4.41 -11.79 -1.14
CA TYR A 115 -4.60 -13.23 -1.26
C TYR A 115 -3.27 -14.00 -1.28
N LEU A 116 -2.27 -13.54 -2.03
CA LEU A 116 -0.95 -14.18 -2.07
C LEU A 116 -0.21 -14.08 -0.73
N ILE A 117 -0.24 -12.92 -0.07
CA ILE A 117 0.29 -12.74 1.30
C ILE A 117 -0.38 -13.74 2.24
N ARG A 118 -1.71 -13.90 2.12
CA ARG A 118 -2.49 -14.83 2.93
C ARG A 118 -2.14 -16.28 2.67
N LYS A 119 -2.04 -16.65 1.39
CA LYS A 119 -1.66 -18.00 0.95
C LYS A 119 -0.28 -18.40 1.45
N ALA A 120 0.62 -17.44 1.63
CA ALA A 120 1.95 -17.66 2.21
C ALA A 120 1.96 -17.83 3.75
N GLY A 121 0.81 -17.78 4.41
CA GLY A 121 0.67 -17.98 5.86
C GLY A 121 0.72 -16.69 6.69
N GLN A 122 0.80 -15.53 6.05
CA GLN A 122 0.77 -14.23 6.71
C GLN A 122 -0.65 -13.62 6.66
N TRP A 123 -0.90 -12.56 7.43
CA TRP A 123 -1.97 -11.59 7.17
C TRP A 123 -1.32 -10.21 7.25
N PRO A 124 -1.56 -9.27 6.32
CA PRO A 124 -1.07 -7.92 6.53
C PRO A 124 -1.71 -7.39 7.81
N LEU A 125 -0.87 -7.16 8.83
CA LEU A 125 -1.27 -7.03 10.24
C LEU A 125 -2.41 -6.02 10.47
N PHE A 126 -2.48 -4.99 9.64
CA PHE A 126 -3.43 -3.89 9.78
C PHE A 126 -4.43 -3.79 8.61
N GLN A 127 -4.58 -4.84 7.81
CA GLN A 127 -5.57 -4.86 6.73
C GLN A 127 -6.98 -4.94 7.30
N THR A 128 -7.85 -4.01 6.89
CA THR A 128 -9.23 -3.89 7.39
C THR A 128 -10.28 -3.96 6.28
N GLU A 129 -9.94 -3.56 5.06
CA GLU A 129 -10.86 -3.54 3.92
C GLU A 129 -10.11 -3.97 2.65
N ILE A 130 -10.78 -4.74 1.79
CA ILE A 130 -10.27 -5.22 0.51
C ILE A 130 -11.45 -5.32 -0.46
N HIS A 131 -11.28 -4.88 -1.70
CA HIS A 131 -12.32 -4.95 -2.73
C HIS A 131 -12.10 -6.16 -3.64
N PHE A 132 -12.95 -7.19 -3.54
CA PHE A 132 -12.84 -8.39 -4.37
C PHE A 132 -13.65 -8.27 -5.66
N HIS A 133 -13.00 -8.52 -6.78
CA HIS A 133 -13.60 -8.70 -8.11
C HIS A 133 -12.98 -9.92 -8.79
N GLU A 134 -13.58 -10.38 -9.89
CA GLU A 134 -13.02 -11.48 -10.67
C GLU A 134 -11.67 -11.09 -11.29
N SER A 135 -10.63 -11.89 -11.06
CA SER A 135 -9.28 -11.61 -11.56
C SER A 135 -8.98 -12.26 -12.90
N SER A 136 -8.33 -11.50 -13.79
CA SER A 136 -7.74 -12.01 -15.02
C SER A 136 -6.33 -12.55 -14.76
N GLU A 137 -5.75 -13.22 -15.75
CA GLU A 137 -4.34 -13.62 -15.68
C GLU A 137 -3.38 -12.43 -15.55
N GLU A 138 -3.73 -11.30 -16.18
CA GLU A 138 -2.93 -10.07 -16.10
C GLU A 138 -2.93 -9.50 -14.67
N HIS A 139 -4.07 -9.51 -13.97
CA HIS A 139 -4.16 -9.12 -12.56
C HIS A 139 -3.24 -9.98 -11.66
N ARG A 140 -3.33 -11.30 -11.82
CA ARG A 140 -2.54 -12.25 -11.02
C ARG A 140 -1.04 -12.15 -11.30
N THR A 141 -0.67 -11.87 -12.55
CA THR A 141 0.71 -11.62 -12.95
C THR A 141 1.27 -10.38 -12.23
N TRP A 142 0.55 -9.27 -12.25
CA TRP A 142 0.97 -8.06 -11.54
C TRP A 142 1.04 -8.25 -10.03
N ALA A 143 0.06 -8.94 -9.43
CA ALA A 143 0.08 -9.24 -8.01
C ALA A 143 1.31 -10.08 -7.61
N SER A 144 1.66 -11.08 -8.42
CA SER A 144 2.84 -11.92 -8.18
C SER A 144 4.14 -11.09 -8.22
N GLN A 145 4.31 -10.24 -9.24
CA GLN A 145 5.47 -9.34 -9.34
C GLN A 145 5.59 -8.34 -8.19
N ILE A 146 4.45 -7.86 -7.67
CA ILE A 146 4.42 -6.97 -6.49
C ILE A 146 4.91 -7.73 -5.26
N VAL A 147 4.38 -8.93 -5.06
CA VAL A 147 4.60 -9.75 -3.88
C VAL A 147 6.02 -10.34 -3.80
N GLU A 148 6.65 -10.62 -4.95
CA GLU A 148 8.05 -11.08 -5.05
C GLU A 148 9.06 -10.15 -4.36
N LYS A 149 8.70 -8.89 -4.12
CA LYS A 149 9.57 -7.92 -3.43
C LYS A 149 9.61 -8.09 -1.92
N TYR A 150 8.74 -8.92 -1.36
CA TYR A 150 8.51 -8.99 0.07
C TYR A 150 8.85 -10.35 0.66
N SER A 151 9.30 -10.33 1.91
CA SER A 151 9.46 -11.53 2.72
C SER A 151 8.10 -11.97 3.22
N LEU A 152 7.53 -13.00 2.60
CA LEU A 152 6.23 -13.56 3.00
C LEU A 152 6.31 -14.75 3.96
N LYS A 153 7.53 -15.24 4.22
CA LYS A 153 7.70 -16.36 5.13
C LYS A 153 7.41 -15.89 6.55
N PRO A 154 6.56 -16.60 7.31
CA PRO A 154 6.49 -16.41 8.74
C PRO A 154 7.81 -16.94 9.32
N ASP A 155 8.80 -16.07 9.55
CA ASP A 155 9.85 -16.44 10.51
C ASP A 155 9.21 -16.40 11.90
N ALA A 156 9.59 -17.37 12.74
CA ALA A 156 9.21 -17.41 14.15
C ALA A 156 9.79 -16.19 14.88
N VAL A 157 9.16 -15.02 14.76
CA VAL A 157 9.57 -13.79 15.46
C VAL A 157 8.68 -13.65 16.68
N SER A 158 9.33 -13.81 17.85
CA SER A 158 8.79 -13.52 19.17
C SER A 158 8.42 -12.04 19.29
N LEU A 159 7.33 -11.73 19.98
CA LEU A 159 6.85 -10.37 20.28
C LEU A 159 7.79 -9.58 21.22
N SER A 160 9.04 -10.01 21.40
CA SER A 160 10.04 -9.38 22.26
C SER A 160 11.00 -8.42 21.53
N ASP A 161 10.93 -8.34 20.20
CA ASP A 161 11.93 -7.62 19.39
C ASP A 161 11.36 -6.36 18.69
N VAL A 162 10.26 -5.79 19.19
CA VAL A 162 9.71 -4.49 18.75
C VAL A 162 9.62 -3.55 19.94
#